data_AF-A0A2E6F913-F1
#
_entry.id   AF-A0A2E6F913-F1
#
_cell.length_a   1.000
_cell.length_b   1.000
_cell.length_c   1.000
_cell.angle_alpha   90.00
_cell.angle_beta   90.00
_cell.angle_gamma   90.00
#
_symmetry.space_group_name_H-M   'P 1'
#
loop_
_entity.id
_entity.type
_entity.pdbx_description
1 polymer ?
#
loop_
_entity_poly.entity_id
_entity_poly.type
_entity_poly.pdbx_seq_one_letter_code
_entity_poly.pdbx_strand_id
1 'polypeptide(L)'
;MQCDRNKRQIRAMARGEIIGSLKIREHARNCLRCQAEMSRERRMQRELQALRSDVPVPGGLLNRILDAVDTLDRRPAVARRRRSKLAGTCVVVVALLIGIGSRSGRRRAVQAS
;
A
#
# COMPACT_ATOMS: atom_id res chain seq x y z
N MET A 1 3.45 29.70 -16.12
CA MET A 1 4.04 28.35 -15.90
C MET A 1 4.58 27.85 -17.23
N GLN A 2 5.84 27.40 -17.31
CA GLN A 2 6.48 27.05 -18.59
C GLN A 2 6.03 25.66 -19.05
N CYS A 3 5.40 25.57 -20.22
CA CYS A 3 4.94 24.29 -20.79
C CYS A 3 6.11 23.31 -21.00
N ASP A 4 7.22 23.80 -21.55
CA ASP A 4 8.37 22.96 -21.92
C ASP A 4 9.04 22.30 -20.72
N ARG A 5 9.07 22.97 -19.55
CA ARG A 5 9.63 22.39 -18.32
C ARG A 5 8.84 21.19 -17.82
N ASN A 6 7.51 21.20 -18.00
CA ASN A 6 6.63 20.15 -17.49
C ASN A 6 6.26 19.10 -18.55
N LYS A 7 6.81 19.23 -19.76
CA LYS A 7 6.48 18.37 -20.91
C LYS A 7 6.57 16.88 -20.61
N ARG A 8 7.63 16.44 -19.91
CA ARG A 8 7.80 15.03 -19.52
C ARG A 8 6.68 14.57 -18.58
N GLN A 9 6.33 15.39 -17.59
CA GLN A 9 5.27 15.09 -16.62
C GLN A 9 3.89 15.08 -17.28
N ILE A 10 3.61 16.03 -18.18
CA ILE A 10 2.34 16.06 -18.93
C ILE A 10 2.16 14.80 -19.76
N ARG A 11 3.22 14.32 -20.44
CA ARG A 11 3.17 13.07 -21.20
C ARG A 11 2.98 11.85 -20.30
N ALA A 12 3.72 11.75 -19.20
CA ALA A 12 3.57 10.66 -18.23
C ALA A 12 2.15 10.63 -17.61
N MET A 13 1.57 11.80 -17.34
CA MET A 13 0.17 11.92 -16.92
C MET A 13 -0.81 11.50 -18.01
N ALA A 14 -0.56 11.89 -19.27
CA ALA A 14 -1.39 11.48 -20.40
C ALA A 14 -1.40 9.96 -20.58
N ARG A 15 -0.27 9.32 -20.30
CA ARG A 15 -0.07 7.87 -20.34
C ARG A 15 -0.64 7.10 -19.15
N GLY A 16 -1.06 7.79 -18.10
CA GLY A 16 -1.55 7.17 -16.85
C GLY A 16 -0.45 6.62 -15.96
N GLU A 17 0.83 6.95 -16.22
CA GLU A 17 1.97 6.46 -15.42
C GLU A 17 2.06 7.16 -14.06
N ILE A 18 1.64 8.43 -14.01
CA ILE A 18 1.72 9.26 -12.80
C ILE A 18 0.45 10.08 -12.60
N ILE A 19 0.16 10.38 -11.34
CA ILE A 19 -0.79 11.43 -10.97
C ILE A 19 0.02 12.70 -10.69
N GLY A 20 -0.07 13.69 -11.59
CA GLY A 20 0.64 14.95 -11.43
C GLY A 20 0.14 15.79 -10.25
N SER A 21 0.96 16.75 -9.81
CA SER A 21 0.57 17.70 -8.77
C SER A 21 -0.65 18.54 -9.19
N LEU A 22 -1.38 19.07 -8.20
CA LEU A 22 -2.58 19.88 -8.44
C LEU A 22 -2.32 21.03 -9.43
N LYS A 23 -1.21 21.77 -9.23
CA LYS A 23 -0.80 22.89 -10.08
C LYS A 23 -0.57 22.49 -11.54
N ILE A 24 0.03 21.32 -11.78
CA ILE A 24 0.27 20.82 -13.14
C ILE A 24 -1.05 20.38 -13.78
N ARG A 25 -1.92 19.71 -13.01
CA ARG A 25 -3.25 19.29 -13.48
C ARG A 25 -4.10 20.49 -13.87
N GLU A 26 -4.10 21.54 -13.06
CA GLU A 26 -4.82 22.78 -13.33
C GLU A 26 -4.25 23.52 -14.56
N HIS A 27 -2.92 23.62 -14.67
CA HIS A 27 -2.29 24.17 -15.86
C HIS A 27 -2.65 23.38 -17.12
N ALA A 28 -2.59 22.06 -17.09
CA ALA A 28 -2.95 21.19 -18.21
C ALA A 28 -4.42 21.32 -18.61
N ARG A 29 -5.32 21.63 -17.64
CA ARG A 29 -6.73 21.93 -17.92
C ARG A 29 -6.94 23.27 -18.59
N ASN A 30 -6.11 24.27 -18.31
CA ASN A 30 -6.30 25.63 -18.82
C ASN A 30 -5.40 25.98 -20.03
N CYS A 31 -4.44 25.11 -20.38
CA CYS A 31 -3.48 25.37 -21.46
C CYS A 31 -3.73 24.46 -22.68
N LEU A 32 -4.17 25.06 -23.80
CA LEU A 32 -4.46 24.35 -25.05
C LEU A 32 -3.26 23.58 -25.61
N ARG A 33 -2.03 24.10 -25.46
CA ARG A 33 -0.82 23.40 -25.91
C ARG A 33 -0.60 22.09 -25.14
N CYS A 34 -0.75 22.12 -23.81
CA CYS A 34 -0.65 20.91 -22.99
C CYS A 34 -1.78 19.93 -23.27
N GLN A 35 -3.01 20.40 -23.47
CA GLN A 35 -4.13 19.55 -23.86
C GLN A 35 -3.88 18.84 -25.20
N ALA A 36 -3.38 19.58 -26.20
CA ALA A 36 -3.02 19.02 -27.49
C ALA A 36 -1.92 17.95 -27.35
N GLU A 37 -0.88 18.20 -26.56
CA GLU A 37 0.14 17.18 -26.28
C GLU A 37 -0.43 15.93 -25.60
N MET A 38 -1.30 16.09 -24.59
CA MET A 38 -1.95 14.93 -23.94
C MET A 38 -2.83 14.14 -24.93
N SER A 39 -3.55 14.82 -25.81
CA SER A 39 -4.40 14.15 -26.81
C SER A 39 -3.57 13.33 -27.80
N ARG A 40 -2.41 13.85 -28.22
CA ARG A 40 -1.45 13.14 -29.10
C ARG A 40 -0.88 11.91 -28.42
N GLU A 41 -0.45 12.01 -27.17
CA GLU A 41 0.06 10.86 -26.40
C GLU A 41 -1.00 9.76 -26.23
N ARG A 42 -2.24 10.13 -25.86
CA ARG A 42 -3.34 9.16 -25.74
C ARG A 42 -3.71 8.51 -27.07
N ARG A 43 -3.59 9.24 -28.18
CA ARG A 43 -3.79 8.66 -29.52
C ARG A 43 -2.72 7.62 -29.83
N MET A 44 -1.44 7.96 -29.65
CA MET A 44 -0.33 7.02 -29.86
C MET A 44 -0.48 5.77 -28.97
N GLN A 45 -0.87 5.93 -27.70
CA GLN A 45 -1.13 4.79 -26.83
C GLN A 45 -2.25 3.89 -27.32
N ARG A 46 -3.35 4.45 -27.84
CA ARG A 46 -4.45 3.64 -28.41
C ARG A 46 -3.99 2.87 -29.63
N GLU A 47 -3.20 3.48 -30.50
CA GLU A 47 -2.61 2.83 -31.67
C GLU A 47 -1.66 1.70 -31.26
N LEU A 48 -0.78 1.92 -30.27
CA LEU A 48 0.08 0.87 -29.71
C LEU A 48 -0.71 -0.26 -29.04
N GLN A 49 -1.80 0.08 -28.35
CA GLN A 49 -2.65 -0.91 -27.70
C GLN A 49 -3.43 -1.76 -28.70
N ALA A 50 -3.85 -1.17 -29.83
CA ALA A 50 -4.45 -1.90 -30.94
C ALA A 50 -3.47 -2.91 -31.58
N LEU A 51 -2.20 -2.54 -31.72
CA LEU A 51 -1.16 -3.48 -32.17
C LEU A 51 -0.91 -4.60 -31.15
N ARG A 52 -1.06 -4.31 -29.86
CA ARG A 52 -0.86 -5.30 -28.80
C ARG A 52 -1.95 -6.37 -28.77
N SER A 53 -3.19 -6.03 -29.16
CA SER A 53 -4.29 -7.01 -29.20
C SER A 53 -4.09 -8.13 -30.23
N ASP A 54 -3.17 -7.97 -31.17
CA ASP A 54 -2.81 -9.03 -32.12
C ASP A 54 -1.95 -10.14 -31.47
N VAL A 55 -1.47 -9.92 -30.25
CA VAL A 55 -0.76 -10.95 -29.47
C VAL A 55 -1.78 -11.78 -28.69
N PRO A 56 -1.94 -13.09 -29.00
CA PRO A 56 -2.90 -13.92 -28.29
C PRO A 56 -2.51 -14.02 -26.81
N VAL A 57 -3.44 -13.62 -25.94
CA VAL A 57 -3.31 -13.82 -24.50
C VAL A 57 -3.59 -15.29 -24.20
N PRO A 58 -2.70 -16.01 -23.50
CA PRO A 58 -2.94 -17.42 -23.18
C PRO A 58 -4.23 -17.56 -22.36
N GLY A 59 -5.07 -18.50 -22.77
CA GLY A 59 -6.35 -18.79 -22.11
C GLY A 59 -6.15 -19.10 -20.62
N GLY A 60 -7.03 -18.56 -19.78
CA GLY A 60 -6.98 -18.77 -18.32
C GLY A 60 -5.96 -17.90 -17.55
N LEU A 61 -5.15 -17.07 -18.22
CA LEU A 61 -4.22 -16.15 -17.56
C LEU A 61 -4.94 -15.13 -16.67
N LEU A 62 -6.10 -14.62 -17.12
CA LEU A 62 -6.93 -13.72 -16.32
C LEU A 62 -7.40 -14.38 -15.02
N ASN A 63 -7.92 -15.61 -15.10
CA ASN A 63 -8.38 -16.36 -13.92
C ASN A 63 -7.22 -16.62 -12.95
N ARG A 64 -6.03 -16.94 -13.47
CA ARG A 64 -4.83 -17.16 -12.65
C ARG A 64 -4.34 -15.88 -11.96
N ILE A 65 -4.45 -14.73 -12.61
CA ILE A 65 -4.14 -13.43 -12.00
C ILE A 65 -5.16 -13.10 -10.92
N LEU A 66 -6.45 -13.32 -11.17
CA LEU A 66 -7.49 -13.09 -10.17
C LEU A 66 -7.30 -13.99 -8.94
N ASP A 67 -7.00 -15.28 -9.13
CA ASP A 67 -6.61 -16.19 -8.03
C ASP A 67 -5.38 -15.69 -7.27
N ALA A 68 -4.37 -15.18 -7.98
CA ALA A 68 -3.17 -14.62 -7.35
C ALA A 68 -3.47 -13.35 -6.54
N VAL A 69 -4.39 -12.50 -7.01
CA VAL A 69 -4.82 -11.29 -6.28
C VAL A 69 -5.65 -11.67 -5.07
N ASP A 70 -6.61 -12.60 -5.19
CA ASP A 70 -7.43 -13.08 -4.08
C ASP A 70 -6.60 -13.76 -2.98
N THR A 71 -5.56 -14.49 -3.36
CA THR A 71 -4.62 -15.10 -2.40
C THR A 71 -3.73 -14.05 -1.72
N LEU A 72 -3.39 -12.94 -2.39
CA LEU A 72 -2.68 -11.81 -1.78
C LEU A 72 -3.58 -10.99 -0.84
N ASP A 73 -4.87 -10.85 -1.17
CA ASP A 73 -5.84 -10.12 -0.36
C ASP A 73 -6.24 -10.91 0.92
N ARG A 74 -6.19 -12.25 0.86
CA ARG A 74 -6.28 -13.15 2.03
C ARG A 74 -4.96 -13.23 2.81
N ARG A 75 -4.64 -12.16 3.56
CA ARG A 75 -3.89 -12.15 4.84
C ARG A 75 -2.98 -13.36 5.17
N PRO A 76 -1.70 -13.08 5.47
CA PRO A 76 -1.23 -13.43 6.82
C PRO A 76 -0.53 -12.30 7.59
N ALA A 77 -0.35 -11.12 7.00
CA ALA A 77 0.35 -10.02 7.68
C ALA A 77 -0.43 -9.44 8.88
N VAL A 78 -1.76 -9.40 8.82
CA VAL A 78 -2.58 -8.79 9.88
C VAL A 78 -2.93 -9.77 11.02
N ALA A 79 -2.90 -11.09 10.78
CA ALA A 79 -3.16 -12.10 11.82
C ALA A 79 -1.95 -12.28 12.77
N ARG A 80 -0.72 -12.17 12.24
CA ARG A 80 0.51 -12.34 13.05
C ARG A 80 0.67 -11.23 14.09
N ARG A 81 0.23 -10.01 13.80
CA ARG A 81 0.33 -8.84 14.69
C ARG A 81 -0.70 -8.81 15.83
N ARG A 82 -1.78 -9.60 15.75
CA ARG A 82 -2.75 -9.72 16.86
C ARG A 82 -2.35 -10.79 17.87
N ARG A 83 -1.72 -11.90 17.45
CA ARG A 83 -1.21 -12.93 18.38
C ARG A 83 -0.04 -12.45 19.23
N SER A 84 0.79 -11.54 18.71
CA SER A 84 1.90 -10.96 19.49
C SER A 84 1.45 -10.02 20.62
N LYS A 85 0.22 -9.49 20.58
CA LYS A 85 -0.32 -8.63 21.66
C LYS A 85 -0.95 -9.42 22.80
N LEU A 86 -1.48 -10.61 22.54
CA LEU A 86 -2.09 -11.47 23.57
C LEU A 86 -1.06 -12.27 24.39
N ALA A 87 0.10 -12.60 23.81
CA ALA A 87 1.15 -13.31 24.55
C ALA A 87 1.86 -12.42 25.60
N GLY A 88 1.96 -11.11 25.36
CA GLY A 88 2.65 -10.18 26.26
C GLY A 88 1.87 -9.83 27.53
N THR A 89 0.53 -9.91 27.50
CA THR A 89 -0.30 -9.54 28.65
C THR A 89 -0.40 -10.63 29.71
N CYS A 90 -0.27 -11.91 29.33
CA CYS A 90 -0.33 -13.01 30.30
C CYS A 90 0.91 -13.07 31.22
N VAL A 91 2.11 -12.72 30.72
CA VAL A 91 3.35 -12.77 31.51
C VAL A 91 3.36 -11.73 32.63
N VAL A 92 2.81 -10.53 32.38
CA VAL A 92 2.77 -9.44 33.36
C VAL A 92 1.82 -9.74 34.53
N VAL A 93 0.68 -10.38 34.26
CA VAL A 93 -0.30 -10.72 35.31
C VAL A 93 0.23 -11.82 36.24
N VAL A 94 0.93 -12.83 35.70
CA VAL A 94 1.52 -13.91 36.52
C VAL A 94 2.65 -13.39 37.41
N ALA A 95 3.50 -12.49 36.90
CA ALA A 95 4.60 -11.91 37.69
C ALA A 95 4.10 -11.03 38.85
N LEU A 96 3.00 -10.30 38.67
CA LEU A 96 2.39 -9.48 39.72
C LEU A 96 1.79 -10.33 40.85
N LEU A 97 1.15 -11.46 40.53
CA LEU A 97 0.60 -12.36 41.55
C LEU A 97 1.69 -13.05 42.40
N ILE A 98 2.81 -13.45 41.79
CA ILE A 98 3.94 -14.08 42.51
C ILE A 98 4.72 -13.04 43.34
N GLY A 99 4.87 -11.81 42.83
CA GLY A 99 5.57 -10.73 43.53
C GLY A 99 4.86 -10.22 44.78
N ILE A 100 3.52 -10.25 44.81
CA ILE A 100 2.74 -9.82 45.98
C ILE A 100 2.70 -10.92 47.05
N GLY A 101 2.63 -12.21 46.68
CA GLY A 101 2.65 -13.33 47.63
C GLY A 101 3.97 -13.52 48.38
N SER A 102 5.10 -13.19 47.76
CA SER A 102 6.44 -13.31 48.36
C SER A 102 6.78 -12.18 49.34
N ARG A 103 6.16 -11.01 49.21
CA ARG A 103 6.43 -9.85 50.09
C ARG A 103 5.68 -9.91 51.42
N SER A 104 4.57 -10.63 51.49
CA SER A 104 3.78 -10.83 52.71
C SER A 104 4.38 -11.90 53.65
N GLY A 105 5.08 -12.91 53.12
CA GLY A 105 5.76 -13.93 53.93
C GLY A 105 7.00 -13.41 54.68
N ARG A 106 7.74 -12.46 54.09
CA ARG A 106 9.01 -11.98 54.67
C ARG A 106 8.83 -11.00 55.85
N ARG A 107 7.64 -10.44 56.07
CA ARG A 107 7.36 -9.59 57.24
C ARG A 107 6.97 -10.37 58.50
N ARG A 108 6.60 -11.65 58.40
CA ARG A 108 6.28 -12.48 59.58
C ARG A 108 7.48 -13.22 60.17
N ALA A 109 8.54 -13.45 59.40
CA ALA A 109 9.74 -14.17 59.86
C ALA A 109 10.77 -13.31 60.62
N VAL A 110 10.53 -12.01 60.81
CA VAL A 110 11.41 -11.11 61.59
C VAL A 110 10.81 -10.74 62.96
N GLN A 111 9.61 -11.25 63.28
CA GLN A 111 8.97 -11.07 64.59
C GLN A 111 8.87 -12.35 65.43
N ALA A 112 9.41 -13.47 64.95
CA ALA A 112 9.59 -14.69 65.74
C ALA A 112 11.07 -14.83 66.08
N SER A 113 11.42 -14.16 67.18
CA SER A 113 12.46 -14.59 68.12
C SER A 113 12.20 -16.03 68.59
#